data_AF-A0A415G7I4-F1
#
_entry.id   AF-A0A415G7I4-F1
#
_cell.length_a   1.000
_cell.length_b   1.000
_cell.length_c   1.000
_cell.angle_alpha   90.00
_cell.angle_beta   90.00
_cell.angle_gamma   90.00
#
_symmetry.space_group_name_H-M   'P 1'
#
loop_
_entity.id
_entity.type
_entity.pdbx_description
1 polymer ?
#
loop_
_entity_poly.entity_id
_entity_poly.type
_entity_poly.pdbx_seq_one_letter_code
_entity_poly.pdbx_strand_id
1 'polypeptide(L)'
;MNRVNERLSMNDPRHYQETHDFCQETKKKSKSRNLLQQRLDETIGKSIKEEKQRKIPSPFFLKEESLTDQEASLEETEKDSKFVWENDLEIKELETAYKEESAEKRYRRLTQGVNLLIILLCIYTGFLIFGVAVTQYHYSDNGTIEAQKLSVSDIREKKEYEKILAQYINLRTIYQSVLLLDYQYDQNADEHMTIATEYEKILDDILKASTQIKALDIDSKYVQLQSMMLSWVDSQNEQSIYTYCKLMSAGITENNDDTVNQAIQIENFVDDNFTQITSNFVTLGENINGTDLVDIKEWSPEKYINEKINGKKE
;
A
#
# COMPACT_ATOMS: atom_id res chain seq x y z
N MET A 1 27.72 40.44 -16.20
CA MET A 1 26.29 40.77 -16.37
C MET A 1 25.48 39.52 -16.05
N ASN A 2 24.35 39.67 -15.34
CA ASN A 2 23.32 38.67 -15.01
C ASN A 2 23.55 37.69 -13.84
N ARG A 3 23.17 38.16 -12.64
CA ARG A 3 22.50 37.36 -11.59
C ARG A 3 21.46 38.21 -10.87
N VAL A 4 20.33 38.49 -11.51
CA VAL A 4 19.11 38.97 -10.83
C VAL A 4 17.94 38.56 -11.71
N ASN A 5 17.18 37.53 -11.35
CA ASN A 5 15.75 37.38 -11.65
C ASN A 5 15.28 35.99 -11.20
N GLU A 6 15.02 35.82 -9.90
CA GLU A 6 14.13 34.75 -9.42
C GLU A 6 13.59 35.01 -8.00
N ARG A 7 13.34 36.28 -7.65
CA ARG A 7 12.71 36.66 -6.37
C ARG A 7 11.52 37.61 -6.54
N LEU A 8 10.70 37.39 -7.56
CA LEU A 8 9.53 38.25 -7.84
C LEU A 8 8.23 37.49 -8.15
N SER A 9 8.02 36.31 -7.56
CA SER A 9 6.73 35.58 -7.65
C SER A 9 5.93 35.56 -6.34
N MET A 10 6.25 36.44 -5.38
CA MET A 10 5.67 36.39 -4.02
C MET A 10 4.97 37.69 -3.64
N ASN A 11 4.32 38.34 -4.62
CA ASN A 11 3.58 39.59 -4.42
C ASN A 11 2.39 39.72 -5.40
N ASP A 12 1.67 38.63 -5.65
CA ASP A 12 0.35 38.70 -6.32
C ASP A 12 -0.76 38.88 -5.26
N PRO A 13 -1.50 40.02 -5.26
CA PRO A 13 -2.56 40.32 -4.28
C PRO A 13 -3.70 39.29 -4.24
N ARG A 14 -3.86 38.45 -5.27
CA ARG A 14 -4.93 37.45 -5.34
C ARG A 14 -4.74 36.27 -4.38
N HIS A 15 -3.51 35.98 -3.98
CA HIS A 15 -3.23 34.83 -3.12
C HIS A 15 -3.62 35.05 -1.63
N TYR A 16 -3.74 36.31 -1.21
CA TYR A 16 -4.10 36.69 0.15
C TYR A 16 -5.62 36.75 0.40
N GLN A 17 -6.45 36.85 -0.64
CA GLN A 17 -7.91 36.87 -0.50
C GLN A 17 -8.50 35.46 -0.32
N GLU A 18 -8.02 34.47 -1.08
CA GLU A 18 -8.53 33.08 -0.99
C GLU A 18 -8.21 32.41 0.34
N THR A 19 -7.04 32.68 0.93
CA THR A 19 -6.64 32.11 2.22
C THR A 19 -7.42 32.70 3.39
N HIS A 20 -7.87 33.94 3.28
CA HIS A 20 -8.63 34.62 4.33
C HIS A 20 -10.13 34.22 4.31
N ASP A 21 -10.71 33.97 3.13
CA ASP A 21 -12.10 33.50 2.99
C ASP A 21 -12.27 32.03 3.41
N PHE A 22 -11.31 31.16 3.10
CA PHE A 22 -11.31 29.76 3.56
C PHE A 22 -11.23 29.64 5.10
N CYS A 23 -10.49 30.55 5.74
CA CYS A 23 -10.33 30.58 7.19
C CYS A 23 -11.58 31.14 7.93
N GLN A 24 -12.39 31.97 7.25
CA GLN A 24 -13.67 32.44 7.79
C GLN A 24 -14.81 31.41 7.64
N GLU A 25 -14.85 30.66 6.54
CA GLU A 25 -15.85 29.60 6.34
C GLU A 25 -15.68 28.45 7.34
N THR A 26 -14.44 28.04 7.63
CA THR A 26 -14.15 26.99 8.62
C THR A 26 -14.56 27.39 10.04
N LYS A 27 -14.37 28.67 10.43
CA LYS A 27 -14.84 29.21 11.71
C LYS A 27 -16.37 29.29 11.79
N LYS A 28 -17.07 29.66 10.70
CA LYS A 28 -18.55 29.64 10.65
C LYS A 28 -19.12 28.21 10.74
N LYS A 29 -18.51 27.23 10.07
CA LYS A 29 -18.91 25.81 10.12
C LYS A 29 -18.74 25.21 11.51
N SER A 30 -17.65 25.53 12.21
CA SER A 30 -17.39 25.09 13.59
C SER A 30 -18.40 25.68 14.58
N LYS A 31 -18.72 26.97 14.47
CA LYS A 31 -19.70 27.65 15.34
C LYS A 31 -21.13 27.12 15.12
N SER A 32 -21.51 26.77 13.89
CA SER A 32 -22.82 26.20 13.57
C SER A 32 -23.00 24.77 14.10
N ARG A 33 -21.94 23.94 14.05
CA ARG A 33 -21.97 22.58 14.64
C ARG A 33 -22.16 22.60 16.15
N ASN A 34 -21.47 23.51 16.86
CA ASN A 34 -21.65 23.67 18.30
C ASN A 34 -23.06 24.13 18.70
N LEU A 35 -23.72 24.95 17.87
CA LEU A 35 -25.09 25.41 18.11
C LEU A 35 -26.14 24.33 17.85
N LEU A 36 -25.90 23.44 16.88
CA LEU A 36 -26.75 22.26 16.64
C LEU A 36 -26.59 21.21 17.75
N GLN A 37 -25.37 21.01 18.25
CA GLN A 37 -25.11 20.14 19.41
C GLN A 37 -25.83 20.67 20.66
N GLN A 38 -25.75 21.98 20.91
CA GLN A 38 -26.41 22.63 22.04
C GLN A 38 -27.95 22.58 21.95
N ARG A 39 -28.53 22.69 20.75
CA ARG A 39 -29.97 22.50 20.55
C ARG A 39 -30.39 21.03 20.71
N LEU A 40 -29.54 20.07 20.34
CA LEU A 40 -29.81 18.64 20.52
C LEU A 40 -29.86 18.29 22.01
N ASP A 41 -28.91 18.81 22.80
CA ASP A 41 -28.87 18.63 24.25
C ASP A 41 -30.02 19.35 24.98
N GLU A 42 -30.45 20.54 24.53
CA GLU A 42 -31.67 21.20 25.06
C GLU A 42 -32.96 20.44 24.73
N THR A 43 -33.03 19.78 23.56
CA THR A 43 -34.22 19.04 23.13
C THR A 43 -34.32 17.69 23.86
N ILE A 44 -33.19 17.01 24.07
CA ILE A 44 -33.12 15.75 24.85
C ILE A 44 -33.31 16.03 26.35
N GLY A 45 -32.82 17.16 26.87
CA GLY A 45 -33.02 17.56 28.27
C GLY A 45 -34.46 17.94 28.62
N LYS A 46 -35.25 18.43 27.64
CA LYS A 46 -36.68 18.72 27.82
C LYS A 46 -37.58 17.48 27.76
N SER A 47 -37.31 16.53 26.86
CA SER A 47 -38.08 15.29 26.76
C SER A 47 -37.96 14.40 28.01
N ILE A 48 -36.77 14.38 28.65
CA ILE A 48 -36.55 13.63 29.90
C ILE A 48 -37.26 14.28 31.12
N LYS A 49 -37.48 15.61 31.10
CA LYS A 49 -38.25 16.30 32.15
C LYS A 49 -39.76 16.13 31.99
N GLU A 50 -40.26 15.99 30.76
CA GLU A 50 -41.68 15.75 30.49
C GLU A 50 -42.10 14.30 30.76
N GLU A 51 -41.20 13.31 30.57
CA GLU A 51 -41.49 11.89 30.85
C GLU A 51 -41.55 11.58 32.36
N LYS A 52 -40.94 12.41 33.21
CA LYS A 52 -41.02 12.28 34.68
C LYS A 52 -42.32 12.81 35.32
N GLN A 53 -43.19 13.49 34.56
CA GLN A 53 -44.44 14.08 35.09
C GLN A 53 -45.73 13.31 34.74
N ARG A 54 -45.67 12.16 34.04
CA ARG A 54 -46.87 11.36 33.76
C ARG A 54 -46.69 9.87 34.06
N LYS A 55 -46.69 9.50 35.35
CA LYS A 55 -47.15 8.18 35.79
C LYS A 55 -47.95 8.30 37.10
N ILE A 56 -49.28 8.33 36.90
CA ILE A 56 -50.38 7.65 37.61
C ILE A 56 -50.26 7.53 39.16
N PRO A 57 -51.21 8.08 39.92
CA PRO A 57 -51.40 7.74 41.33
C PRO A 57 -52.11 6.37 41.46
N SER A 58 -51.59 5.50 42.32
CA SER A 58 -52.33 4.37 42.88
C SER A 58 -53.22 4.85 44.04
N PRO A 59 -54.49 4.44 44.16
CA PRO A 59 -55.23 4.59 45.40
C PRO A 59 -55.25 3.28 46.20
N PHE A 60 -54.82 3.40 47.44
CA PHE A 60 -54.98 2.53 48.61
C PHE A 60 -55.48 3.54 49.67
N PHE A 61 -56.58 3.45 50.43
CA PHE A 61 -57.33 2.34 51.00
C PHE A 61 -58.67 2.83 51.60
N LEU A 62 -59.53 1.86 51.96
CA LEU A 62 -60.68 1.86 52.91
C LEU A 62 -62.02 2.51 52.51
N LYS A 63 -63.08 1.66 52.46
CA LYS A 63 -64.19 1.69 53.44
C LYS A 63 -65.10 0.45 53.31
N GLU A 64 -65.35 -0.22 54.44
CA GLU A 64 -66.45 -1.19 54.61
C GLU A 64 -67.81 -0.49 54.48
N GLU A 65 -68.79 -1.13 53.82
CA GLU A 65 -70.16 -1.29 54.34
C GLU A 65 -70.99 -2.24 53.45
N SER A 66 -72.08 -2.73 54.03
CA SER A 66 -72.78 -3.98 53.80
C SER A 66 -74.09 -3.91 52.99
N LEU A 67 -74.55 -5.10 52.55
CA LEU A 67 -75.95 -5.60 52.41
C LEU A 67 -76.81 -5.26 51.16
N THR A 68 -77.37 -6.35 50.58
CA THR A 68 -78.71 -6.56 49.94
C THR A 68 -79.05 -5.79 48.65
N ASP A 69 -79.79 -6.27 47.62
CA ASP A 69 -80.64 -7.45 47.41
C ASP A 69 -80.82 -7.77 45.89
N GLN A 70 -81.30 -8.99 45.65
CA GLN A 70 -81.97 -9.64 44.51
C GLN A 70 -82.54 -8.91 43.26
N GLU A 71 -82.47 -9.70 42.16
CA GLU A 71 -83.47 -9.97 41.09
C GLU A 71 -83.88 -8.89 40.06
N ALA A 72 -83.41 -9.07 38.81
CA ALA A 72 -84.25 -8.90 37.62
C ALA A 72 -83.60 -9.65 36.44
N SER A 73 -84.31 -10.66 35.94
CA SER A 73 -83.83 -11.71 35.05
C SER A 73 -84.46 -11.59 33.64
N LEU A 74 -83.69 -12.04 32.63
CA LEU A 74 -84.15 -12.84 31.48
C LEU A 74 -84.52 -12.20 30.12
N GLU A 75 -84.19 -10.95 29.82
CA GLU A 75 -84.33 -10.43 28.43
C GLU A 75 -83.00 -10.03 27.73
N GLU A 76 -81.88 -9.98 28.46
CA GLU A 76 -80.57 -9.57 27.89
C GLU A 76 -79.75 -10.73 27.29
N THR A 77 -80.05 -11.97 27.67
CA THR A 77 -79.14 -13.11 27.46
C THR A 77 -78.91 -13.52 25.99
N GLU A 78 -79.86 -13.27 25.08
CA GLU A 78 -79.71 -13.67 23.67
C GLU A 78 -78.86 -12.67 22.87
N LYS A 79 -79.04 -11.36 23.11
CA LYS A 79 -78.19 -10.31 22.51
C LYS A 79 -76.78 -10.35 23.05
N ASP A 80 -76.61 -10.60 24.35
CA ASP A 80 -75.29 -10.77 24.95
C ASP A 80 -74.55 -11.97 24.36
N SER A 81 -75.21 -13.12 24.16
CA SER A 81 -74.54 -14.29 23.61
C SER A 81 -74.04 -14.10 22.16
N LYS A 82 -74.81 -13.40 21.32
CA LYS A 82 -74.42 -13.07 19.94
C LYS A 82 -73.34 -11.99 19.89
N PHE A 83 -73.47 -10.96 20.72
CA PHE A 83 -72.50 -9.88 20.84
C PHE A 83 -71.16 -10.38 21.40
N VAL A 84 -71.19 -11.32 22.35
CA VAL A 84 -69.99 -11.99 22.88
C VAL A 84 -69.34 -12.87 21.80
N TRP A 85 -70.11 -13.59 20.98
CA TRP A 85 -69.56 -14.40 19.89
C TRP A 85 -68.95 -13.57 18.75
N GLU A 86 -69.61 -12.50 18.31
CA GLU A 86 -69.07 -11.58 17.29
C GLU A 86 -67.81 -10.88 17.81
N ASN A 87 -67.81 -10.42 19.06
CA ASN A 87 -66.64 -9.78 19.68
C ASN A 87 -65.48 -10.76 19.90
N ASP A 88 -65.75 -12.01 20.29
CA ASP A 88 -64.71 -13.04 20.45
C ASP A 88 -64.14 -13.53 19.09
N LEU A 89 -64.93 -13.43 18.02
CA LEU A 89 -64.47 -13.67 16.64
C LEU A 89 -63.57 -12.52 16.17
N GLU A 90 -63.98 -11.26 16.39
CA GLU A 90 -63.20 -10.07 16.06
C GLU A 90 -61.87 -10.02 16.83
N ILE A 91 -61.87 -10.42 18.11
CA ILE A 91 -60.66 -10.51 18.94
C ILE A 91 -59.71 -11.58 18.38
N LYS A 92 -60.22 -12.75 17.96
CA LYS A 92 -59.39 -13.81 17.36
C LYS A 92 -58.82 -13.40 16.00
N GLU A 93 -59.61 -12.73 15.17
CA GLU A 93 -59.16 -12.19 13.88
C GLU A 93 -58.08 -11.11 14.07
N LEU A 94 -58.28 -10.20 15.03
CA LEU A 94 -57.29 -9.19 15.43
C LEU A 94 -56.01 -9.83 16.00
N GLU A 95 -56.11 -10.88 16.80
CA GLU A 95 -54.94 -11.62 17.30
C GLU A 95 -54.16 -12.32 16.18
N THR A 96 -54.86 -12.89 15.19
CA THR A 96 -54.22 -13.51 14.02
C THR A 96 -53.55 -12.45 13.13
N ALA A 97 -54.21 -11.32 12.88
CA ALA A 97 -53.63 -10.19 12.15
C ALA A 97 -52.42 -9.58 12.90
N TYR A 98 -52.47 -9.50 14.22
CA TYR A 98 -51.35 -9.00 15.04
C TYR A 98 -50.18 -10.00 15.07
N LYS A 99 -50.46 -11.31 15.07
CA LYS A 99 -49.43 -12.36 14.95
C LYS A 99 -48.76 -12.33 13.57
N GLU A 100 -49.51 -12.15 12.50
CA GLU A 100 -48.99 -12.00 11.13
C GLU A 100 -48.16 -10.72 10.98
N GLU A 101 -48.65 -9.58 11.46
CA GLU A 101 -47.88 -8.32 11.45
C GLU A 101 -46.60 -8.39 12.30
N SER A 102 -46.64 -9.09 13.44
CA SER A 102 -45.47 -9.24 14.30
C SER A 102 -44.44 -10.23 13.75
N ALA A 103 -44.87 -11.21 12.95
CA ALA A 103 -43.99 -12.12 12.21
C ALA A 103 -43.29 -11.39 11.06
N GLU A 104 -43.99 -10.54 10.31
CA GLU A 104 -43.39 -9.72 9.25
C GLU A 104 -42.38 -8.70 9.79
N LYS A 105 -42.69 -8.03 10.91
CA LYS A 105 -41.77 -7.08 11.57
C LYS A 105 -40.52 -7.79 12.11
N ARG A 106 -40.62 -9.05 12.57
CA ARG A 106 -39.48 -9.88 12.96
C ARG A 106 -38.68 -10.36 11.75
N TYR A 107 -39.34 -10.77 10.67
CA TYR A 107 -38.68 -11.22 9.43
C TYR A 107 -37.92 -10.08 8.75
N ARG A 108 -38.42 -8.85 8.80
CA ARG A 108 -37.73 -7.66 8.29
C ARG A 108 -36.49 -7.28 9.11
N ARG A 109 -36.53 -7.46 10.44
CA ARG A 109 -35.35 -7.25 11.30
C ARG A 109 -34.35 -8.40 11.18
N LEU A 110 -34.83 -9.63 11.03
CA LEU A 110 -34.00 -10.81 10.76
C LEU A 110 -33.30 -10.70 9.41
N THR A 111 -34.00 -10.32 8.34
CA THR A 111 -33.39 -10.11 7.01
C THR A 111 -32.39 -8.95 7.02
N GLN A 112 -32.63 -7.88 7.78
CA GLN A 112 -31.63 -6.82 8.01
C GLN A 112 -30.38 -7.33 8.76
N GLY A 113 -30.57 -8.17 9.78
CA GLY A 113 -29.45 -8.80 10.51
C GLY A 113 -28.67 -9.79 9.66
N VAL A 114 -29.37 -10.61 8.85
CA VAL A 114 -28.75 -11.56 7.91
C VAL A 114 -27.99 -10.82 6.81
N ASN A 115 -28.53 -9.74 6.27
CA ASN A 115 -27.83 -8.93 5.27
C ASN A 115 -26.56 -8.30 5.85
N LEU A 116 -26.60 -7.79 7.09
CA LEU A 116 -25.42 -7.26 7.77
C LEU A 116 -24.38 -8.35 8.04
N LEU A 117 -24.82 -9.56 8.42
CA LEU A 117 -23.95 -10.72 8.60
C LEU A 117 -23.32 -11.16 7.27
N ILE A 118 -24.08 -11.19 6.18
CA ILE A 118 -23.56 -11.48 4.83
C ILE A 118 -22.53 -10.43 4.41
N ILE A 119 -22.78 -9.15 4.65
CA ILE A 119 -21.81 -8.08 4.34
C ILE A 119 -20.51 -8.28 5.13
N LEU A 120 -20.58 -8.59 6.43
CA LEU A 120 -19.39 -8.89 7.24
C LEU A 120 -18.64 -10.12 6.72
N LEU A 121 -19.37 -11.17 6.32
CA LEU A 121 -18.80 -12.38 5.75
C LEU A 121 -18.13 -12.11 4.40
N CYS A 122 -18.75 -11.27 3.55
CA CYS A 122 -18.19 -10.80 2.29
C CYS A 122 -16.92 -9.98 2.49
N ILE A 123 -16.89 -9.06 3.45
CA ILE A 123 -15.69 -8.28 3.80
C ILE A 123 -14.58 -9.22 4.30
N TYR A 124 -14.92 -10.20 5.14
CA TYR A 124 -13.97 -11.20 5.61
C TYR A 124 -13.39 -12.07 4.48
N THR A 125 -14.24 -12.54 3.56
CA THR A 125 -13.76 -13.28 2.38
C THR A 125 -12.90 -12.41 1.47
N GLY A 126 -13.22 -11.13 1.32
CA GLY A 126 -12.40 -10.18 0.58
C GLY A 126 -11.03 -10.00 1.22
N PHE A 127 -10.98 -9.88 2.55
CA PHE A 127 -9.72 -9.83 3.30
C PHE A 127 -8.92 -11.13 3.18
N LEU A 128 -9.58 -12.29 3.16
CA LEU A 128 -8.92 -13.60 3.01
C LEU A 128 -8.33 -13.78 1.60
N ILE A 129 -9.09 -13.43 0.56
CA ILE A 129 -8.59 -13.46 -0.84
C ILE A 129 -7.44 -12.47 -1.00
N PHE A 130 -7.55 -11.26 -0.45
CA PHE A 130 -6.47 -10.28 -0.45
C PHE A 130 -5.24 -10.79 0.30
N GLY A 131 -5.43 -11.43 1.45
CA GLY A 131 -4.37 -12.07 2.22
C GLY A 131 -3.64 -13.13 1.40
N VAL A 132 -4.37 -14.05 0.77
CA VAL A 132 -3.80 -15.10 -0.10
C VAL A 132 -3.08 -14.51 -1.32
N ALA A 133 -3.58 -13.41 -1.90
CA ALA A 133 -2.96 -12.75 -3.04
C ALA A 133 -1.68 -11.98 -2.67
N VAL A 134 -1.59 -11.47 -1.44
CA VAL A 134 -0.43 -10.70 -0.95
C VAL A 134 0.62 -11.58 -0.28
N THR A 135 0.26 -12.78 0.19
CA THR A 135 1.22 -13.75 0.71
C THR A 135 2.12 -14.25 -0.40
N GLN A 136 3.42 -13.98 -0.28
CA GLN A 136 4.44 -14.61 -1.11
C GLN A 136 4.65 -16.05 -0.62
N TYR A 137 4.55 -17.00 -1.54
CA TYR A 137 4.77 -18.42 -1.30
C TYR A 137 6.17 -18.78 -1.76
N HIS A 138 6.95 -19.41 -0.89
CA HIS A 138 8.25 -19.98 -1.25
C HIS A 138 8.14 -21.51 -1.34
N TYR A 139 8.90 -22.10 -2.26
CA TYR A 139 9.11 -23.54 -2.27
C TYR A 139 10.14 -23.87 -1.20
N SER A 140 9.75 -24.68 -0.22
CA SER A 140 10.68 -25.27 0.73
C SER A 140 11.52 -26.34 0.01
N ASP A 141 12.74 -26.60 0.45
CA ASP A 141 13.66 -27.63 -0.11
C ASP A 141 13.03 -29.04 -0.16
N ASN A 142 11.89 -29.23 0.50
CA ASN A 142 11.13 -30.47 0.56
C ASN A 142 10.03 -30.58 -0.54
N GLY A 143 9.96 -29.63 -1.46
CA GLY A 143 8.95 -29.60 -2.55
C GLY A 143 7.53 -29.23 -2.09
N THR A 144 7.37 -28.79 -0.84
CA THR A 144 6.11 -28.28 -0.28
C THR A 144 6.04 -26.76 -0.40
N ILE A 145 4.88 -26.24 -0.81
CA ILE A 145 4.60 -24.81 -0.85
C ILE A 145 4.27 -24.37 0.57
N GLU A 146 5.21 -23.71 1.25
CA GLU A 146 5.03 -23.24 2.61
C GLU A 146 4.85 -21.71 2.62
N ALA A 147 3.80 -21.26 3.34
CA ALA A 147 3.57 -19.84 3.54
C ALA A 147 4.70 -19.28 4.41
N GLN A 148 5.45 -18.32 3.86
CA GLN A 148 6.55 -17.72 4.61
C GLN A 148 6.01 -16.86 5.74
N LYS A 149 6.18 -17.33 6.98
CA LYS A 149 5.84 -16.57 8.18
C LYS A 149 6.91 -15.49 8.40
N LEU A 150 6.76 -14.36 7.72
CA LEU A 150 7.60 -13.18 7.96
C LEU A 150 7.00 -12.35 9.09
N SER A 151 7.84 -11.95 10.05
CA SER A 151 7.48 -10.91 11.01
C SER A 151 7.36 -9.55 10.28
N VAL A 152 6.63 -8.60 10.86
CA VAL A 152 6.55 -7.22 10.33
C VAL A 152 7.94 -6.57 10.28
N SER A 153 8.86 -6.96 11.19
CA SER A 153 10.27 -6.58 11.13
C SER A 153 10.93 -7.07 9.85
N ASP A 154 10.75 -8.36 9.53
CA ASP A 154 11.41 -9.02 8.41
C ASP A 154 10.90 -8.46 7.08
N ILE A 155 9.60 -8.14 6.99
CA ILE A 155 9.00 -7.46 5.83
C ILE A 155 9.63 -6.08 5.63
N ARG A 156 9.86 -5.33 6.71
CA ARG A 156 10.51 -4.02 6.62
C ARG A 156 11.96 -4.16 6.16
N GLU A 157 12.69 -5.12 6.71
CA GLU A 157 14.09 -5.36 6.33
C GLU A 157 14.24 -5.81 4.89
N LYS A 158 13.37 -6.71 4.43
CA LYS A 158 13.28 -7.12 3.02
C LYS A 158 13.00 -5.92 2.12
N LYS A 159 12.05 -5.06 2.48
CA LYS A 159 11.72 -3.86 1.68
C LYS A 159 12.91 -2.89 1.58
N GLU A 160 13.66 -2.70 2.66
CA GLU A 160 14.87 -1.87 2.61
C GLU A 160 15.97 -2.52 1.77
N TYR A 161 16.11 -3.85 1.82
CA TYR A 161 17.03 -4.59 0.93
C TYR A 161 16.62 -4.48 -0.54
N GLU A 162 15.33 -4.61 -0.86
CA GLU A 162 14.81 -4.49 -2.22
C GLU A 162 15.11 -3.13 -2.86
N LYS A 163 15.09 -2.04 -2.07
CA LYS A 163 15.46 -0.70 -2.57
C LYS A 163 16.90 -0.66 -3.09
N ILE A 164 17.83 -1.20 -2.32
CA ILE A 164 19.25 -1.20 -2.69
C ILE A 164 19.54 -2.25 -3.77
N LEU A 165 18.84 -3.38 -3.74
CA LEU A 165 18.89 -4.40 -4.78
C LEU A 165 18.45 -3.86 -6.15
N ALA A 166 17.40 -3.03 -6.19
CA ALA A 166 16.95 -2.41 -7.43
C ALA A 166 18.06 -1.54 -8.08
N GLN A 167 18.86 -0.84 -7.27
CA GLN A 167 20.01 -0.10 -7.78
C GLN A 167 21.12 -1.02 -8.26
N TYR A 168 21.39 -2.12 -7.55
CA TYR A 168 22.34 -3.12 -8.02
C TYR A 168 21.95 -3.74 -9.36
N ILE A 169 20.67 -4.08 -9.56
CA ILE A 169 20.18 -4.61 -10.85
C ILE A 169 20.41 -3.60 -11.98
N ASN A 170 20.23 -2.30 -11.70
CA ASN A 170 20.54 -1.24 -12.65
C ASN A 170 22.05 -1.22 -13.00
N LEU A 171 22.93 -1.29 -11.99
CA LEU A 171 24.38 -1.40 -12.22
C LEU A 171 24.77 -2.65 -13.01
N ARG A 172 24.14 -3.78 -12.71
CA ARG A 172 24.34 -5.03 -13.46
C ARG A 172 23.93 -4.87 -14.92
N THR A 173 22.86 -4.13 -15.20
CA THR A 173 22.42 -3.86 -16.58
C THR A 173 23.44 -3.01 -17.33
N ILE A 174 24.01 -1.98 -16.68
CA ILE A 174 25.10 -1.18 -17.23
C ILE A 174 26.31 -2.07 -17.53
N TYR A 175 26.72 -2.89 -16.57
CA TYR A 175 27.86 -3.79 -16.73
C TYR A 175 27.65 -4.79 -17.88
N GLN A 176 26.47 -5.38 -17.98
CA GLN A 176 26.08 -6.26 -19.09
C GLN A 176 26.18 -5.58 -20.46
N SER A 177 25.76 -4.31 -20.57
CA SER A 177 25.88 -3.54 -21.80
C SER A 177 27.35 -3.31 -22.17
N VAL A 178 28.20 -3.00 -21.18
CA VAL A 178 29.65 -2.84 -21.38
C VAL A 178 30.29 -4.13 -21.86
N LEU A 179 30.05 -5.26 -21.18
CA LEU A 179 30.58 -6.57 -21.60
C LEU A 179 30.20 -6.94 -23.04
N LEU A 180 29.00 -6.54 -23.47
CA LEU A 180 28.54 -6.78 -24.84
C LEU A 180 29.26 -5.87 -25.85
N LEU A 181 29.56 -4.62 -25.49
CA LEU A 181 30.38 -3.74 -26.32
C LEU A 181 31.81 -4.23 -26.41
N ASP A 182 32.40 -4.70 -25.31
CA ASP A 182 33.76 -5.24 -25.27
C ASP A 182 33.87 -6.45 -26.22
N TYR A 183 32.88 -7.36 -26.16
CA TYR A 183 32.80 -8.48 -27.10
C TYR A 183 32.64 -8.03 -28.56
N GLN A 184 31.83 -7.01 -28.83
CA GLN A 184 31.67 -6.47 -30.19
C GLN A 184 32.93 -5.80 -30.70
N TYR A 185 33.66 -5.11 -29.82
CA TYR A 185 34.94 -4.47 -30.12
C TYR A 185 35.97 -5.51 -30.56
N ASP A 186 36.06 -6.63 -29.85
CA ASP A 186 37.00 -7.70 -30.20
C ASP A 186 36.67 -8.41 -31.53
N GLN A 187 35.40 -8.45 -31.93
CA GLN A 187 34.94 -9.18 -33.12
C GLN A 187 34.86 -8.32 -34.39
N ASN A 188 34.46 -7.04 -34.27
CA ASN A 188 34.06 -6.20 -35.39
C ASN A 188 34.99 -5.00 -35.58
N ALA A 189 36.15 -5.24 -36.19
CA ALA A 189 37.13 -4.19 -36.51
C ALA A 189 36.57 -2.99 -37.30
N ASP A 190 35.54 -3.22 -38.13
CA ASP A 190 34.96 -2.20 -39.01
C ASP A 190 33.91 -1.31 -38.33
N GLU A 191 33.40 -1.71 -37.16
CA GLU A 191 32.30 -1.02 -36.45
C GLU A 191 32.76 -0.22 -35.22
N HIS A 192 34.08 -0.09 -35.02
CA HIS A 192 34.68 0.55 -33.85
C HIS A 192 34.13 1.96 -33.58
N MET A 193 33.90 2.78 -34.61
CA MET A 193 33.35 4.13 -34.42
C MET A 193 31.91 4.12 -33.89
N THR A 194 31.10 3.14 -34.32
CA THR A 194 29.75 2.95 -33.78
C THR A 194 29.82 2.49 -32.32
N ILE A 195 30.73 1.57 -32.00
CA ILE A 195 30.97 1.08 -30.64
C ILE A 195 31.39 2.24 -29.71
N ALA A 196 32.27 3.13 -30.15
CA ALA A 196 32.68 4.32 -29.39
C ALA A 196 31.48 5.20 -29.00
N THR A 197 30.52 5.36 -29.91
CA THR A 197 29.28 6.11 -29.66
C THR A 197 28.37 5.41 -28.66
N GLU A 198 28.32 4.07 -28.67
CA GLU A 198 27.57 3.30 -27.67
C GLU A 198 28.21 3.39 -26.27
N TYR A 199 29.54 3.40 -26.16
CA TYR A 199 30.21 3.69 -24.88
C TYR A 199 29.83 5.08 -24.35
N GLU A 200 29.76 6.11 -25.20
CA GLU A 200 29.32 7.44 -24.78
C GLU A 200 27.89 7.44 -24.22
N LYS A 201 26.97 6.71 -24.85
CA LYS A 201 25.60 6.58 -24.33
C LYS A 201 25.57 5.92 -22.95
N ILE A 202 26.40 4.89 -22.74
CA ILE A 202 26.50 4.22 -21.43
C ILE A 202 27.03 5.19 -20.36
N LEU A 203 27.89 6.16 -20.70
CA LEU A 203 28.36 7.17 -19.73
C LEU A 203 27.20 7.97 -19.13
N ASP A 204 26.21 8.35 -19.94
CA ASP A 204 25.02 9.05 -19.46
C ASP A 204 24.20 8.18 -18.49
N ASP A 205 24.05 6.89 -18.81
CA ASP A 205 23.38 5.93 -17.94
C ASP A 205 24.12 5.71 -16.62
N ILE A 206 25.47 5.68 -16.65
CA ILE A 206 26.32 5.62 -15.46
C ILE A 206 26.13 6.85 -14.58
N LEU A 207 26.13 8.06 -15.16
CA LEU A 207 25.91 9.31 -14.41
C LEU A 207 24.52 9.37 -13.78
N LYS A 208 23.52 8.87 -14.49
CA LYS A 208 22.16 8.73 -13.98
C LYS A 208 22.10 7.75 -12.81
N ALA A 209 22.73 6.57 -12.93
CA ALA A 209 22.83 5.60 -11.85
C ALA A 209 23.56 6.17 -10.62
N SER A 210 24.69 6.88 -10.83
CA SER A 210 25.42 7.59 -9.76
C SER A 210 24.51 8.55 -9.00
N THR A 211 23.71 9.34 -9.72
CA THR A 211 22.76 10.28 -9.10
C THR A 211 21.66 9.56 -8.31
N GLN A 212 21.11 8.49 -8.86
CA GLN A 212 20.06 7.69 -8.20
C GLN A 212 20.59 7.01 -6.93
N ILE A 213 21.79 6.47 -6.96
CA ILE A 213 22.42 5.83 -5.80
C ILE A 213 22.74 6.88 -4.74
N LYS A 214 23.26 8.07 -5.10
CA LYS A 214 23.53 9.17 -4.16
C LYS A 214 22.27 9.67 -3.46
N ALA A 215 21.15 9.70 -4.17
CA ALA A 215 19.87 10.16 -3.63
C ALA A 215 19.13 9.11 -2.79
N LEU A 216 19.62 7.86 -2.76
CA LEU A 216 18.94 6.77 -2.06
C LEU A 216 19.08 6.93 -0.54
N ASP A 217 17.94 7.08 0.14
CA ASP A 217 17.86 7.00 1.60
C ASP A 217 17.84 5.53 2.02
N ILE A 218 18.91 5.09 2.67
CA ILE A 218 19.11 3.69 3.09
C ILE A 218 19.47 3.61 4.56
N ASP A 219 19.19 2.44 5.14
CA ASP A 219 19.65 2.11 6.47
C ASP A 219 21.18 2.09 6.56
N SER A 220 21.71 2.54 7.70
CA SER A 220 23.11 2.47 8.10
C SER A 220 23.81 1.14 7.75
N LYS A 221 23.11 0.00 7.85
CA LYS A 221 23.68 -1.33 7.53
C LYS A 221 24.08 -1.50 6.06
N TYR A 222 23.55 -0.66 5.17
CA TYR A 222 23.79 -0.71 3.73
C TYR A 222 24.71 0.41 3.21
N VAL A 223 25.12 1.36 4.06
CA VAL A 223 25.93 2.53 3.67
C VAL A 223 27.25 2.13 3.04
N GLN A 224 27.90 1.08 3.54
CA GLN A 224 29.13 0.55 2.92
C GLN A 224 28.87 0.05 1.51
N LEU A 225 27.78 -0.70 1.29
CA LEU A 225 27.43 -1.24 -0.02
C LEU A 225 27.10 -0.13 -1.01
N GLN A 226 26.35 0.89 -0.56
CA GLN A 226 26.11 2.10 -1.34
C GLN A 226 27.40 2.83 -1.71
N SER A 227 28.35 2.94 -0.76
CA SER A 227 29.64 3.59 -1.01
C SER A 227 30.46 2.83 -2.07
N MET A 228 30.46 1.50 -2.03
CA MET A 228 31.13 0.67 -3.05
C MET A 228 30.49 0.85 -4.43
N MET A 229 29.16 0.79 -4.50
CA MET A 229 28.42 1.05 -5.73
C MET A 229 28.70 2.45 -6.29
N LEU A 230 28.74 3.47 -5.43
CA LEU A 230 29.07 4.84 -5.84
C LEU A 230 30.48 4.94 -6.39
N SER A 231 31.46 4.34 -5.71
CA SER A 231 32.85 4.30 -6.17
C SER A 231 32.97 3.66 -7.55
N TRP A 232 32.20 2.60 -7.80
CA TRP A 232 32.20 1.89 -9.07
C TRP A 232 31.68 2.74 -10.24
N VAL A 233 30.71 3.63 -10.02
CA VAL A 233 30.15 4.54 -11.03
C VAL A 233 30.67 5.98 -10.97
N ASP A 234 31.65 6.27 -10.10
CA ASP A 234 32.04 7.66 -9.84
C ASP A 234 32.85 8.25 -10.99
N SER A 235 32.38 9.38 -11.55
CA SER A 235 33.06 10.04 -12.66
C SER A 235 34.40 10.67 -12.30
N GLN A 236 34.68 10.80 -11.00
CA GLN A 236 35.95 11.28 -10.48
C GLN A 236 36.93 10.16 -10.11
N ASN A 237 36.47 8.91 -10.04
CA ASN A 237 37.31 7.78 -9.70
C ASN A 237 38.01 7.24 -10.95
N GLU A 238 39.35 7.17 -10.91
CA GLU A 238 40.19 6.68 -12.01
C GLU A 238 39.97 5.19 -12.29
N GLN A 239 39.51 4.41 -11.30
CA GLN A 239 39.28 2.97 -11.41
C GLN A 239 37.79 2.60 -11.46
N SER A 240 36.96 3.49 -12.00
CA SER A 240 35.51 3.29 -12.16
C SER A 240 35.14 2.80 -13.56
N ILE A 241 33.94 2.23 -13.69
CA ILE A 241 33.37 1.89 -15.00
C ILE A 241 33.15 3.15 -15.86
N TYR A 242 32.91 4.31 -15.24
CA TYR A 242 32.83 5.57 -15.95
C TYR A 242 34.14 5.90 -16.66
N THR A 243 35.26 5.81 -15.94
CA THR A 243 36.58 6.10 -16.50
C THR A 243 36.95 5.09 -17.57
N TYR A 244 36.64 3.80 -17.37
CA TYR A 244 36.80 2.77 -18.39
C TYR A 244 36.08 3.12 -19.70
N CYS A 245 34.75 3.32 -19.67
CA CYS A 245 33.96 3.61 -20.87
C CYS A 245 34.41 4.92 -21.55
N LYS A 246 34.80 5.92 -20.76
CA LYS A 246 35.32 7.20 -21.27
C LYS A 246 36.62 7.00 -22.03
N LEU A 247 37.54 6.19 -21.50
CA LEU A 247 38.81 5.91 -22.17
C LEU A 247 38.62 5.03 -23.40
N MET A 248 37.74 4.02 -23.36
CA MET A 248 37.41 3.22 -24.55
C MET A 248 36.83 4.09 -25.65
N SER A 249 35.81 4.90 -25.36
CA SER A 249 35.21 5.81 -26.32
C SER A 249 36.22 6.79 -26.94
N ALA A 250 37.03 7.45 -26.10
CA ALA A 250 38.03 8.41 -26.57
C ALA A 250 39.15 7.73 -27.35
N GLY A 251 39.68 6.61 -26.86
CA GLY A 251 40.75 5.85 -27.49
C GLY A 251 40.35 5.34 -28.87
N ILE A 252 39.12 4.87 -29.03
CA ILE A 252 38.60 4.45 -30.33
C ILE A 252 38.40 5.65 -31.27
N THR A 253 37.78 6.73 -30.79
CA THR A 253 37.45 7.91 -31.62
C THR A 253 38.72 8.64 -32.10
N GLU A 254 39.71 8.74 -31.22
CA GLU A 254 40.99 9.39 -31.51
C GLU A 254 41.99 8.44 -32.19
N ASN A 255 41.64 7.16 -32.34
CA ASN A 255 42.50 6.10 -32.84
C ASN A 255 43.85 6.06 -32.08
N ASN A 256 43.74 6.02 -30.74
CA ASN A 256 44.85 6.09 -29.81
C ASN A 256 44.93 4.81 -28.95
N ASP A 257 45.81 3.90 -29.37
CA ASP A 257 46.03 2.61 -28.71
C ASP A 257 46.53 2.75 -27.27
N ASP A 258 47.28 3.81 -26.94
CA ASP A 258 47.76 4.03 -25.56
C ASP A 258 46.59 4.32 -24.60
N THR A 259 45.56 5.02 -25.08
CA THR A 259 44.33 5.29 -24.31
C THR A 259 43.49 4.03 -24.15
N VAL A 260 43.38 3.21 -25.19
CA VAL A 260 42.69 1.90 -25.11
C VAL A 260 43.41 0.97 -24.13
N ASN A 261 44.74 0.89 -24.20
CA ASN A 261 45.55 0.09 -23.28
C ASN A 261 45.39 0.54 -21.82
N GLN A 262 45.23 1.85 -21.57
CA GLN A 262 44.89 2.36 -20.23
C GLN A 262 43.50 1.89 -19.78
N ALA A 263 42.52 1.86 -20.68
CA ALA A 263 41.19 1.35 -20.36
C ALA A 263 41.25 -0.15 -19.98
N ILE A 264 41.96 -0.97 -20.76
CA ILE A 264 42.13 -2.41 -20.48
C ILE A 264 42.80 -2.66 -19.12
N GLN A 265 43.72 -1.78 -18.69
CA GLN A 265 44.30 -1.88 -17.34
C GLN A 265 43.26 -1.63 -16.24
N ILE A 266 42.28 -0.75 -16.49
CA ILE A 266 41.21 -0.42 -15.56
C ILE A 266 40.14 -1.52 -15.51
N GLU A 267 39.92 -2.24 -16.61
CA GLU A 267 38.92 -3.31 -16.75
C GLU A 267 38.97 -4.31 -15.58
N ASN A 268 40.15 -4.84 -15.25
CA ASN A 268 40.29 -5.78 -14.12
C ASN A 268 39.82 -5.18 -12.78
N PHE A 269 40.08 -3.89 -12.54
CA PHE A 269 39.60 -3.22 -11.33
C PHE A 269 38.09 -3.04 -11.34
N VAL A 270 37.50 -2.75 -12.50
CA VAL A 270 36.05 -2.62 -12.68
C VAL A 270 35.36 -3.95 -12.38
N ASP A 271 35.88 -5.05 -12.92
CA ASP A 271 35.38 -6.41 -12.74
C ASP A 271 35.51 -6.89 -11.29
N ASP A 272 36.68 -6.71 -10.69
CA ASP A 272 36.94 -7.08 -9.30
C ASP A 272 36.03 -6.32 -8.34
N ASN A 273 35.89 -5.01 -8.55
CA ASN A 273 35.01 -4.18 -7.73
C ASN A 273 33.54 -4.59 -7.88
N PHE A 274 33.08 -4.89 -9.11
CA PHE A 274 31.71 -5.34 -9.34
C PHE A 274 31.44 -6.71 -8.71
N THR A 275 32.41 -7.62 -8.79
CA THR A 275 32.34 -8.95 -8.15
C THR A 275 32.26 -8.83 -6.63
N GLN A 276 33.06 -7.95 -6.03
CA GLN A 276 33.01 -7.66 -4.60
C GLN A 276 31.66 -7.06 -4.18
N ILE A 277 31.11 -6.12 -4.96
CA ILE A 277 29.76 -5.57 -4.74
C ILE A 277 28.74 -6.71 -4.75
N THR A 278 28.76 -7.57 -5.78
CA THR A 278 27.85 -8.72 -5.91
C THR A 278 27.95 -9.67 -4.72
N SER A 279 29.16 -10.04 -4.32
CA SER A 279 29.40 -10.90 -3.15
C SER A 279 28.84 -10.28 -1.86
N ASN A 280 28.99 -8.97 -1.67
CA ASN A 280 28.44 -8.28 -0.51
C ASN A 280 26.91 -8.23 -0.54
N PHE A 281 26.30 -8.06 -1.71
CA PHE A 281 24.84 -8.16 -1.87
C PHE A 281 24.30 -9.54 -1.49
N VAL A 282 24.96 -10.60 -1.95
CA VAL A 282 24.59 -11.99 -1.61
C VAL A 282 24.73 -12.21 -0.11
N THR A 283 25.87 -11.86 0.47
CA THR A 283 26.13 -12.03 1.92
C THR A 283 25.10 -11.29 2.77
N LEU A 284 24.74 -10.06 2.40
CA LEU A 284 23.72 -9.29 3.13
C LEU A 284 22.33 -9.88 2.95
N GLY A 285 21.98 -10.34 1.75
CA GLY A 285 20.69 -10.94 1.47
C GLY A 285 20.48 -12.29 2.15
N GLU A 286 21.54 -13.08 2.34
CA GLU A 286 21.48 -14.39 3.02
C GLU A 286 21.05 -14.25 4.48
N ASN A 287 21.34 -13.11 5.08
CA ASN A 287 20.95 -12.78 6.45
C ASN A 287 19.50 -12.24 6.55
N ILE A 288 18.78 -12.09 5.43
CA ILE A 288 17.44 -11.50 5.38
C ILE A 288 16.43 -12.55 4.92
N ASN A 289 15.53 -12.93 5.84
CA ASN A 289 14.47 -13.89 5.59
C ASN A 289 13.56 -13.44 4.43
N GLY A 290 13.36 -14.32 3.45
CA GLY A 290 12.44 -14.08 2.32
C GLY A 290 13.05 -13.35 1.14
N THR A 291 14.36 -13.15 1.13
CA THR A 291 15.07 -12.64 -0.03
C THR A 291 15.32 -13.79 -1.02
N ASP A 292 14.93 -13.60 -2.28
CA ASP A 292 15.33 -14.49 -3.36
C ASP A 292 16.68 -14.03 -3.92
N LEU A 293 17.68 -14.89 -3.83
CA LEU A 293 19.05 -14.62 -4.26
C LEU A 293 19.50 -15.51 -5.42
N VAL A 294 18.62 -16.41 -5.90
CA VAL A 294 18.98 -17.41 -6.92
C VAL A 294 19.54 -16.70 -8.16
N ASP A 295 18.85 -15.67 -8.65
CA ASP A 295 19.28 -14.88 -9.81
C ASP A 295 20.65 -14.23 -9.63
N ILE A 296 20.95 -13.69 -8.44
CA ILE A 296 22.23 -13.00 -8.18
C ILE A 296 23.37 -14.01 -8.05
N LYS A 297 23.12 -15.17 -7.45
CA LYS A 297 24.11 -16.24 -7.25
C LYS A 297 24.44 -16.99 -8.53
N GLU A 298 23.46 -17.21 -9.40
CA GLU A 298 23.63 -17.95 -10.64
C GLU A 298 24.14 -17.08 -11.80
N TRP A 299 24.09 -15.76 -11.64
CA TRP A 299 24.55 -14.83 -12.65
C TRP A 299 26.08 -14.73 -12.65
N SER A 300 26.68 -14.81 -13.84
CA SER A 300 28.10 -14.49 -14.05
C SER A 300 28.29 -13.76 -15.39
N PRO A 301 29.35 -12.95 -15.55
CA PRO A 301 29.69 -12.28 -16.81
C PRO A 301 29.82 -13.27 -17.96
N GLU A 302 30.55 -14.36 -17.74
CA GLU A 302 30.79 -15.41 -18.73
C GLU A 302 29.49 -16.09 -19.17
N LYS A 303 28.61 -16.42 -18.21
CA LYS A 303 27.32 -17.06 -18.51
C LYS A 303 26.42 -16.12 -19.30
N TYR A 304 26.39 -14.84 -18.93
CA TYR A 304 25.61 -13.82 -19.64
C TYR A 304 26.04 -13.67 -21.11
N ILE A 305 27.35 -13.52 -21.34
CA ILE A 305 27.92 -13.39 -22.69
C ILE A 305 27.66 -14.66 -23.51
N ASN A 306 27.87 -15.85 -22.92
CA ASN A 306 27.56 -17.12 -23.58
C ASN A 306 26.07 -17.26 -23.93
N GLU A 307 25.16 -16.88 -23.04
CA GLU A 307 23.71 -16.92 -23.30
C GLU A 307 23.31 -15.96 -24.43
N LYS A 308 23.94 -14.79 -24.51
CA LYS A 308 23.67 -13.78 -25.54
C LYS A 308 24.23 -14.16 -26.90
N ILE A 309 25.43 -14.73 -26.96
CA ILE A 309 26.10 -15.10 -28.21
C ILE A 309 25.56 -16.44 -28.73
N ASN A 310 25.56 -17.47 -27.88
CA ASN A 310 25.24 -18.83 -28.29
C ASN A 310 23.74 -19.15 -28.24
N GLY A 311 22.93 -18.23 -27.69
CA GLY A 311 21.48 -18.36 -27.53
C GLY A 311 21.11 -19.55 -26.67
N LYS A 312 20.93 -19.34 -25.35
CA LYS A 312 20.52 -20.37 -24.35
C LYS A 312 20.67 -21.81 -24.85
N LYS A 313 21.88 -22.35 -24.78
CA LYS A 313 22.02 -23.80 -24.82
C LYS A 313 21.85 -24.32 -23.40
N GLU A 314 20.71 -25.00 -23.24
CA GLU A 314 20.23 -25.76 -22.08
C GLU A 314 19.39 -24.99 -21.06
#